data_AF-A0A969UCB0-F1
#
_entry.id   AF-A0A969UCB0-F1
#
_cell.length_a   1.000
_cell.length_b   1.000
_cell.length_c   1.000
_cell.angle_alpha   90.00
_cell.angle_beta   90.00
_cell.angle_gamma   90.00
#
_symmetry.space_group_name_H-M   'P 1'
#
loop_
_entity.id
_entity.type
_entity.pdbx_description
1 polymer ?
#
loop_
_entity_poly.entity_id
_entity_poly.type
_entity_poly.pdbx_seq_one_letter_code
_entity_poly.pdbx_strand_id
1 'polypeptide(L)' 'MDDALNHGAQVLCGGAPPSHLPHGSFFAPTLLANATSGMRIFREETFCTCDSLVPVRSPSQPV' A
#
# COMPACT_ATOMS: atom_id res chain seq x y z
N MET A 1 -4.40 2.25 5.47
CA MET A 1 -3.96 3.09 4.33
C MET A 1 -3.51 4.47 4.81
N ASP A 2 -4.33 5.15 5.61
CA ASP A 2 -4.01 6.48 6.16
C ASP A 2 -2.65 6.55 6.88
N ASP A 3 -2.30 5.51 7.63
CA ASP A 3 -0.97 5.38 8.25
C ASP A 3 0.15 5.55 7.22
N ALA A 4 0.15 4.77 6.15
CA ALA A 4 1.18 4.85 5.12
C ALA A 4 1.20 6.23 4.43
N LEU A 5 0.02 6.79 4.11
CA LEU A 5 -0.09 8.11 3.48
C LEU A 5 0.43 9.24 4.38
N ASN A 6 0.10 9.21 5.66
CA ASN A 6 0.56 10.18 6.65
C ASN A 6 2.09 10.10 6.86
N HIS A 7 2.70 8.94 6.60
CA HIS A 7 4.15 8.75 6.65
C HIS A 7 4.84 8.93 5.28
N GLY A 8 4.14 9.43 4.26
CA GLY A 8 4.72 9.81 2.97
C GLY A 8 4.69 8.74 1.88
N ALA A 9 3.97 7.63 2.08
CA ALA A 9 3.69 6.70 0.99
C ALA A 9 2.77 7.35 -0.06
N GLN A 10 2.83 6.85 -1.28
CA GLN A 10 2.04 7.37 -2.40
C GLN A 10 1.19 6.25 -3.01
N VAL A 11 -0.06 6.55 -3.36
CA VAL A 11 -0.90 5.61 -4.12
C VAL A 11 -0.53 5.69 -5.60
N LEU A 12 -0.09 4.58 -6.19
CA LEU A 12 0.14 4.49 -7.62
C LEU A 12 -1.13 4.10 -8.39
N CYS A 13 -1.92 3.18 -7.84
CA CYS A 13 -3.22 2.77 -8.37
C CYS A 13 -4.12 2.24 -7.25
N GLY A 14 -5.43 2.19 -7.52
CA GLY A 14 -6.43 1.75 -6.54
C GLY A 14 -6.69 2.80 -5.46
N GLY A 15 -6.78 2.36 -4.20
CA GLY A 15 -7.01 3.20 -3.04
C GLY A 15 -8.47 3.61 -2.81
N ALA A 16 -9.38 3.14 -3.66
CA ALA A 16 -10.80 3.44 -3.60
C ALA A 16 -11.63 2.27 -4.14
N PRO A 17 -12.94 2.20 -3.84
CA PRO A 17 -13.85 1.25 -4.48
C PRO A 17 -13.87 1.42 -6.01
N PRO A 18 -13.94 0.32 -6.79
CA PRO A 18 -14.00 0.40 -8.24
C PRO A 18 -15.31 1.03 -8.73
N SER A 19 -15.21 2.03 -9.61
CA SER A 19 -16.38 2.79 -10.10
C SER A 19 -17.42 1.96 -10.87
N HIS A 20 -17.00 0.83 -11.46
CA HIS A 20 -17.88 -0.07 -12.22
C HIS A 20 -18.63 -1.08 -11.34
N LEU A 21 -18.39 -1.10 -10.02
CA LEU A 21 -19.11 -1.92 -9.04
C LEU A 21 -19.58 -1.03 -7.86
N PRO A 22 -20.64 -0.23 -8.05
CA PRO A 22 -21.07 0.78 -7.06
C PRO A 22 -21.73 0.19 -5.80
N HIS A 23 -22.01 -1.12 -5.78
CA HIS A 23 -22.67 -1.80 -4.66
C HIS A 23 -21.86 -3.02 -4.21
N GLY A 24 -21.78 -3.22 -2.89
CA GLY A 24 -21.02 -4.31 -2.27
C GLY A 24 -19.72 -3.86 -1.61
N SER A 25 -19.06 -4.77 -0.90
CA SER A 25 -17.81 -4.51 -0.17
C SER A 25 -16.58 -4.73 -1.05
N PHE A 26 -16.51 -4.04 -2.19
CA PHE A 26 -15.39 -4.12 -3.11
C PHE A 26 -14.32 -3.07 -2.80
N PHE A 27 -13.06 -3.48 -2.88
CA PHE A 27 -11.92 -2.57 -2.79
C PHE A 27 -10.96 -2.86 -3.95
N ALA A 28 -10.59 -1.82 -4.70
CA ALA A 28 -9.73 -1.99 -5.85
C ALA A 28 -8.33 -2.45 -5.41
N PRO A 29 -7.66 -3.33 -6.17
CA PRO A 29 -6.25 -3.62 -5.97
C PRO A 29 -5.45 -2.33 -5.88
N THR A 30 -4.68 -2.18 -4.79
CA THR A 30 -4.02 -0.94 -4.43
C THR A 30 -2.52 -1.15 -4.35
N LEU A 31 -1.77 -0.26 -4.99
CA LEU A 31 -0.31 -0.29 -4.97
C LEU A 31 0.21 0.98 -4.31
N LEU A 32 0.96 0.83 -3.22
CA LEU A 32 1.62 1.95 -2.53
C LEU A 32 3.10 2.00 -2.88
N ALA A 33 3.59 3.16 -3.30
CA ALA A 33 5.01 3.45 -3.47
C ALA A 33 5.61 4.11 -2.24
N ASN A 34 6.94 3.97 -2.11
CA ASN A 34 7.74 4.54 -1.03
C ASN A 34 7.33 4.04 0.35
N ALA A 35 6.90 2.78 0.44
CA ALA A 35 6.66 2.15 1.73
C ALA A 35 7.98 1.99 2.49
N THR A 36 7.95 2.24 3.80
CA THR A 36 9.12 2.13 4.68
C THR A 36 8.79 1.28 5.90
N SER A 37 9.83 0.76 6.57
CA SER A 37 9.68 -0.11 7.75
C SER A 37 9.04 0.56 8.97
N GLY A 38 8.92 1.90 8.96
CA GLY A 38 8.19 2.65 9.97
C GLY A 38 6.66 2.62 9.80
N MET A 39 6.16 2.18 8.64
CA MET A 39 4.72 2.14 8.34
C MET A 39 4.13 0.79 8.76
N ARG A 40 2.86 0.80 9.20
CA ARG A 40 2.16 -0.45 9.58
C ARG A 40 2.03 -1.42 8.42
N ILE A 41 1.76 -0.92 7.21
CA ILE A 41 1.60 -1.77 6.02
C ILE A 41 2.85 -2.59 5.67
N PHE A 42 4.03 -2.16 6.14
CA PHE A 42 5.27 -2.91 5.98
C PHE A 42 5.40 -4.06 6.99
N ARG A 43 4.74 -3.97 8.14
CA ARG A 43 4.94 -4.85 9.30
C ARG A 43 3.75 -5.76 9.60
N GLU A 44 2.56 -5.36 9.16
CA GLU A 44 1.29 -5.98 9.51
C GLU A 44 0.64 -6.54 8.25
N GLU A 45 0.11 -7.77 8.36
CA GLU A 45 -0.72 -8.33 7.31
C GLU A 45 -2.04 -7.56 7.24
N THR A 46 -2.28 -6.88 6.12
CA THR A 46 -3.45 -5.98 5.99
C THR A 46 -4.72 -6.74 5.57
N PHE A 47 -4.63 -8.03 5.22
CA PHE A 47 -5.76 -8.88 4.78
C PHE A 47 -6.63 -8.29 3.66
N CYS A 48 -6.12 -7.29 2.94
CA CYS A 48 -6.78 -6.60 1.84
C CYS A 48 -5.90 -6.67 0.59
N THR A 49 -6.47 -6.35 -0.57
CA THR A 49 -5.77 -6.30 -1.87
C THR A 49 -4.85 -5.08 -1.99
N CYS A 50 -3.99 -4.84 -0.99
CA CYS A 50 -2.98 -3.78 -1.00
C CYS A 50 -1.58 -4.41 -1.04
N ASP A 51 -0.74 -3.91 -1.94
CA ASP A 51 0.67 -4.28 -2.02
C ASP A 51 1.56 -3.03 -1.90
N SER A 52 2.79 -3.21 -1.43
CA SER A 52 3.73 -2.15 -1.12
C SER A 52 5.04 -2.29 -1.91
N LEU A 53 5.43 -1.23 -2.60
CA LEU A 53 6.73 -1.11 -3.24
C LEU A 53 7.72 -0.44 -2.29
N VAL A 54 8.77 -1.19 -1.97
CA VAL A 54 9.84 -0.78 -1.07
C VAL A 54 11.10 -0.53 -1.89
N PRO A 55 11.62 0.71 -1.92
CA PRO A 55 12.86 1.00 -2.63
C PRO A 55 14.07 0.39 -1.91
N VAL A 56 14.90 -0.34 -2.65
CA VAL A 56 16.19 -0.88 -2.18
C VAL A 56 17.32 0.03 -2.67
N ARG A 57 18.12 0.55 -1.74
CA ARG A 57 19.18 1.53 -2.05
C ARG A 57 20.59 0.93 -2.13
N SER A 58 20.83 -0.19 -1.45
CA SER A 58 22.12 -0.89 -1.49
C SER A 58 21.92 -2.41 -1.42
N PRO A 59 22.88 -3.21 -1.94
CA PRO A 59 22.81 -4.68 -1.84
C PRO A 59 22.83 -5.22 -0.41
N SER A 60 23.33 -4.43 0.54
CA SER A 60 23.38 -4.77 1.97
C SER A 60 22.08 -4.45 2.72
N GLN A 61 21.12 -3.78 2.07
CA GLN A 61 19.84 -3.46 2.70
C GLN A 61 19.04 -4.76 2.87
N PRO A 62 18.57 -5.08 4.08
CA PRO A 62 17.72 -6.24 4.31
C PRO A 62 16.43 -6.12 3.49
N VAL A 63 16.03 -7.26 2.91
CA VAL A 63 14.73 -7.42 2.24
C VAL A 63 13.60 -7.55 3.25
#